data_AF-A0A834ECK7-F1
#
_entry.id   AF-A0A834ECK7-F1
#
_cell.length_a   1.000
_cell.length_b   1.000
_cell.length_c   1.000
_cell.angle_alpha   90.00
_cell.angle_beta   90.00
_cell.angle_gamma   90.00
#
_symmetry.space_group_name_H-M   'P 1'
#
loop_
_entity.id
_entity.type
_entity.pdbx_description
1 polymer ?
#
loop_
_entity_poly.entity_id
_entity_poly.type
_entity_poly.pdbx_seq_one_letter_code
_entity_poly.pdbx_strand_id
1 'polypeptide(L)'
;MVSFIKGGIKVRNSYQTYKELDNLVQSSQYCKGENHRHFVGGVKLGMGAFNLTLSMLPTRILRLLEFVGFSGNKDYGLLQLKEGASGHSFRAVLCVMLLLCYHTFLTFVLGTGNVNIEEAERLLKPYLKQYPKGAIFLFFAGRIEAIKGNVDAAIRRFEECCEAQQHWKQFHHMCYWELMWCFTYKGQWKMAYFYADLLSKENSWSKATYIYMKAAYLSMFGKDDYKPFGDDEVELFRAVPGLKLKIAGKSLPTEKFAIRKSRRYLSPKPVSLPIPALEMMYIWNGYAVIGKQPELTDGILEIITKAEEMLEKGPENEYSVDDECLVKLLKGLCLKYLGRVQEAEENFRSITANEKKIKYDHYLIPNALLELALLFMEQGRNEEAVKLLETAKQNYKNYSMESRTHFRIQAATLQAKSSLENGNRTMVSSVSL
;
A
#
# COMPACT_ATOMS: atom_id res chain seq x y z
N MET A 1 13.07 -25.19 2.44
CA MET A 1 11.72 -25.76 2.65
C MET A 1 11.51 -26.16 4.11
N VAL A 2 12.41 -26.93 4.72
CA VAL A 2 12.34 -27.33 6.15
C VAL A 2 12.26 -26.13 7.11
N SER A 3 13.03 -25.07 6.89
CA SER A 3 12.98 -23.83 7.71
C SER A 3 11.63 -23.12 7.65
N PHE A 4 10.96 -23.16 6.50
CA PHE A 4 9.63 -22.56 6.30
C PHE A 4 8.55 -23.35 7.03
N ILE A 5 8.60 -24.69 6.94
CA ILE A 5 7.69 -25.57 7.68
C ILE A 5 7.87 -25.38 9.19
N LYS A 6 9.13 -25.35 9.67
CA LYS A 6 9.44 -25.06 11.08
C LYS A 6 8.92 -23.68 11.51
N GLY A 7 9.04 -22.67 10.64
CA GLY A 7 8.48 -21.33 10.87
C GLY A 7 6.95 -21.35 11.01
N GLY A 8 6.26 -22.01 10.07
CA GLY A 8 4.80 -22.17 10.10
C GLY A 8 4.32 -22.91 11.35
N ILE A 9 5.01 -23.98 11.77
CA ILE A 9 4.70 -24.70 13.02
C ILE A 9 4.89 -23.79 14.24
N LYS A 10 5.95 -22.97 14.30
CA LYS A 10 6.15 -22.02 15.40
C LYS A 10 5.04 -20.97 15.48
N VAL A 11 4.61 -20.43 14.33
CA VAL A 11 3.48 -19.49 14.24
C VAL A 11 2.20 -20.17 14.74
N ARG A 12 1.98 -21.45 14.38
CA ARG A 12 0.84 -22.26 14.84
C ARG A 12 0.84 -22.45 16.34
N ASN A 13 1.95 -22.92 16.89
CA ASN A 13 2.06 -23.18 18.33
C ASN A 13 1.82 -21.88 19.11
N SER A 14 2.39 -20.76 18.65
CA SER A 14 2.14 -19.44 19.26
C SER A 14 0.66 -19.07 19.23
N TYR A 15 -0.03 -19.24 18.09
CA TYR A 15 -1.47 -18.98 18.00
C TYR A 15 -2.28 -19.89 18.94
N GLN A 16 -1.97 -21.19 18.98
CA GLN A 16 -2.63 -22.14 19.86
C GLN A 16 -2.45 -21.78 21.34
N THR A 17 -1.23 -21.39 21.74
CA THR A 17 -0.99 -20.87 23.10
C THR A 17 -1.88 -19.68 23.41
N TYR A 18 -2.01 -18.70 22.50
CA TYR A 18 -2.92 -17.58 22.75
C TYR A 18 -4.39 -18.00 22.87
N LYS A 19 -4.85 -19.00 22.10
CA LYS A 19 -6.22 -19.52 22.23
C LYS A 19 -6.43 -20.21 23.58
N GLU A 20 -5.46 -21.00 24.05
CA GLU A 20 -5.51 -21.62 25.38
C GLU A 20 -5.55 -20.58 26.49
N LEU A 21 -4.75 -19.52 26.38
CA LEU A 21 -4.76 -18.42 27.34
C LEU A 21 -6.07 -17.62 27.30
N ASP A 22 -6.67 -17.41 26.13
CA ASP A 22 -7.99 -16.76 25.99
C ASP A 22 -9.09 -17.59 26.64
N ASN A 23 -9.10 -18.90 26.41
CA ASN A 23 -10.02 -19.83 27.06
C ASN A 23 -9.84 -19.84 28.58
N LEU A 24 -8.60 -19.79 29.07
CA LEU A 24 -8.31 -19.68 30.49
C LEU A 24 -8.90 -18.40 31.08
N VAL A 25 -8.71 -17.24 30.43
CA VAL A 25 -9.28 -15.96 30.90
C VAL A 25 -10.81 -15.99 30.96
N GLN A 26 -11.45 -16.72 30.05
CA GLN A 26 -12.91 -16.87 30.00
C GLN A 26 -13.46 -17.93 30.95
N SER A 27 -12.60 -18.79 31.52
CA SER A 27 -13.01 -19.86 32.43
C SER A 27 -13.49 -19.30 33.78
N SER A 28 -14.56 -19.88 34.31
CA SER A 28 -15.04 -19.58 35.68
C SER A 28 -14.04 -19.96 36.77
N GLN A 29 -13.08 -20.84 36.47
CA GLN A 29 -12.05 -21.30 37.40
C GLN A 29 -10.82 -20.37 37.45
N TYR A 30 -10.77 -19.32 36.64
CA TYR A 30 -9.61 -18.45 36.57
C TYR A 30 -9.56 -17.43 37.71
N CYS A 31 -8.56 -17.58 38.59
CA CYS A 31 -8.33 -16.68 39.70
C CYS A 31 -7.58 -15.41 39.26
N LYS A 32 -8.17 -14.24 39.57
CA LYS A 32 -7.60 -12.93 39.23
C LYS A 32 -6.59 -12.48 40.29
N GLY A 33 -5.30 -12.71 40.03
CA GLY A 33 -4.21 -12.15 40.85
C GLY A 33 -3.87 -10.70 40.51
N GLU A 34 -2.89 -10.12 41.20
CA GLU A 34 -2.47 -8.70 41.04
C GLU A 34 -2.09 -8.34 39.60
N ASN A 35 -1.43 -9.27 38.90
CA ASN A 35 -0.96 -9.08 37.52
C ASN A 35 -2.01 -9.42 36.45
N HIS A 36 -3.26 -9.72 36.84
CA HIS A 36 -4.34 -10.12 35.93
C HIS A 36 -4.50 -9.14 34.75
N ARG A 37 -4.46 -7.83 35.00
CA ARG A 37 -4.59 -6.80 33.95
C ARG A 37 -3.52 -6.91 32.86
N HIS A 38 -2.29 -7.27 33.24
CA HIS A 38 -1.14 -7.35 32.33
C HIS A 38 -1.17 -8.64 31.53
N PHE A 39 -1.67 -9.72 32.15
CA PHE A 39 -1.92 -10.99 31.50
C PHE A 39 -3.02 -10.85 30.44
N VAL A 40 -4.20 -10.34 30.83
CA VAL A 40 -5.33 -10.12 29.90
C VAL A 40 -4.91 -9.22 28.75
N GLY A 41 -4.23 -8.09 29.01
CA GLY A 41 -3.72 -7.22 27.95
C GLY A 41 -2.80 -7.94 26.96
N GLY A 42 -2.01 -8.92 27.42
CA GLY A 42 -1.19 -9.76 26.54
C GLY A 42 -1.97 -10.76 25.72
N VAL A 43 -2.98 -11.39 26.31
CA VAL A 43 -3.91 -12.27 25.58
C VAL A 43 -4.64 -11.50 24.48
N LYS A 44 -5.17 -10.32 24.81
CA LYS A 44 -5.83 -9.41 23.85
C LYS A 44 -4.90 -9.02 22.70
N LEU A 45 -3.65 -8.66 23.00
CA LEU A 45 -2.64 -8.35 21.99
C LEU A 45 -2.44 -9.52 21.02
N GLY A 46 -2.19 -10.72 21.53
CA GLY A 46 -1.91 -11.89 20.71
C GLY A 46 -3.13 -12.35 19.88
N MET A 47 -4.28 -12.51 20.54
CA MET A 47 -5.52 -12.90 19.87
C MET A 47 -5.91 -11.88 18.79
N GLY A 48 -5.76 -10.59 19.10
CA GLY A 48 -5.96 -9.49 18.18
C GLY A 48 -5.04 -9.55 16.96
N ALA A 49 -3.74 -9.65 17.20
CA ALA A 49 -2.72 -9.69 16.14
C ALA A 49 -2.88 -10.88 15.19
N PHE A 50 -3.09 -12.09 15.73
CA PHE A 50 -3.26 -13.29 14.92
C PHE A 50 -4.55 -13.24 14.10
N ASN A 51 -5.68 -12.94 14.72
CA ASN A 51 -6.96 -12.90 14.01
C ASN A 51 -6.96 -11.85 12.90
N LEU A 52 -6.43 -10.65 13.18
CA LEU A 52 -6.31 -9.61 12.19
C LEU A 52 -5.39 -10.04 11.04
N THR A 53 -4.17 -10.47 11.33
CA THR A 53 -3.18 -10.84 10.30
C THR A 53 -3.66 -11.99 9.43
N LEU A 54 -4.26 -13.03 10.03
CA LEU A 54 -4.79 -14.19 9.30
C LEU A 54 -5.97 -13.79 8.41
N SER A 55 -6.86 -12.90 8.87
CA SER A 55 -8.01 -12.44 8.07
C SER A 55 -7.61 -11.66 6.81
N MET A 56 -6.39 -11.12 6.79
CA MET A 56 -5.84 -10.38 5.67
C MET A 56 -5.02 -11.26 4.71
N LEU A 57 -4.97 -12.58 4.91
CA LEU A 57 -4.28 -13.46 3.96
C LEU A 57 -5.17 -13.75 2.73
N PRO A 58 -4.58 -13.95 1.53
CA PRO A 58 -5.35 -14.30 0.34
C PRO A 58 -6.10 -15.61 0.57
N THR A 59 -7.30 -15.75 0.02
CA THR A 59 -8.20 -16.91 0.26
C THR A 59 -7.52 -18.26 0.00
N ARG A 60 -6.62 -18.35 -0.99
CA ARG A 60 -5.86 -19.59 -1.28
C ARG A 60 -4.92 -19.99 -0.14
N ILE A 61 -4.26 -19.01 0.50
CA ILE A 61 -3.38 -19.25 1.65
C ILE A 61 -4.23 -19.52 2.89
N LEU A 62 -5.32 -18.76 3.08
CA LEU A 62 -6.26 -18.95 4.17
C LEU A 62 -6.80 -20.39 4.19
N ARG A 63 -7.32 -20.92 3.07
CA ARG A 63 -7.84 -22.30 3.00
C ARG A 63 -6.83 -23.37 3.40
N LEU A 64 -5.55 -23.19 3.03
CA LEU A 64 -4.48 -24.10 3.43
C LEU A 64 -4.19 -24.04 4.93
N LEU A 65 -4.30 -22.85 5.52
CA LEU A 65 -4.08 -22.63 6.95
C LEU A 65 -5.31 -23.09 7.78
N GLU A 66 -6.53 -22.89 7.27
CA GLU A 66 -7.79 -23.36 7.86
C GLU A 66 -7.81 -24.89 8.01
N PHE A 67 -7.33 -25.61 7.01
CA PHE A 67 -7.17 -27.07 7.08
C PHE A 67 -6.27 -27.52 8.25
N VAL A 68 -5.33 -26.66 8.68
CA VAL A 68 -4.40 -26.93 9.80
C VAL A 68 -4.90 -26.30 11.12
N GLY A 69 -6.09 -25.71 11.13
CA GLY A 69 -6.75 -25.14 12.32
C GLY A 69 -6.57 -23.63 12.52
N PHE A 70 -6.10 -22.89 11.51
CA PHE A 70 -6.06 -21.43 11.54
C PHE A 70 -7.29 -20.81 10.88
N SER A 71 -8.12 -20.12 11.65
CA SER A 71 -9.08 -19.16 11.11
C SER A 71 -8.74 -17.77 11.65
N GLY A 72 -8.92 -16.76 10.81
CA GLY A 72 -8.75 -15.36 11.18
C GLY A 72 -10.09 -14.63 11.07
N ASN A 73 -10.53 -14.01 12.16
CA ASN A 73 -11.71 -13.15 12.17
C ASN A 73 -11.28 -11.69 12.33
N LYS A 74 -11.45 -10.89 11.28
CA LYS A 74 -11.05 -9.48 11.26
C LYS A 74 -11.70 -8.68 12.38
N ASP A 75 -13.02 -8.80 12.54
CA ASP A 75 -13.79 -7.99 13.48
C ASP A 75 -13.47 -8.37 14.93
N TYR A 76 -13.33 -9.68 15.19
CA TYR A 76 -12.84 -10.16 16.48
C TYR A 76 -11.41 -9.65 16.77
N GLY A 77 -10.52 -9.74 15.78
CA GLY A 77 -9.14 -9.26 15.91
C GLY A 77 -9.07 -7.77 16.28
N LEU A 78 -9.85 -6.94 15.58
CA LEU A 78 -9.95 -5.50 15.87
C LEU A 78 -10.56 -5.23 17.25
N LEU A 79 -11.60 -5.97 17.65
CA LEU A 79 -12.21 -5.85 18.97
C LEU A 79 -11.20 -6.15 20.08
N GLN A 80 -10.47 -7.27 19.98
CA GLN A 80 -9.45 -7.64 20.97
C GLN A 80 -8.35 -6.57 21.09
N LEU A 81 -7.86 -6.05 19.96
CA LEU A 81 -6.87 -4.97 19.97
C LEU A 81 -7.41 -3.69 20.60
N LYS A 82 -8.67 -3.29 20.32
CA LYS A 82 -9.30 -2.10 20.90
C LYS A 82 -9.48 -2.22 22.42
N GLU A 83 -9.92 -3.39 22.89
CA GLU A 83 -10.01 -3.68 24.33
C GLU A 83 -8.63 -3.66 24.99
N GLY A 84 -7.63 -4.30 24.35
CA GLY A 84 -6.26 -4.32 24.83
C GLY A 84 -5.60 -2.93 24.87
N ALA A 85 -5.91 -2.07 23.89
CA ALA A 85 -5.45 -0.68 23.81
C ALA A 85 -6.10 0.22 24.86
N SER A 86 -7.37 -0.02 25.19
CA SER A 86 -8.10 0.75 26.21
C SER A 86 -7.75 0.33 27.64
N GLY A 87 -7.16 -0.85 27.82
CA GLY A 87 -6.73 -1.34 29.12
C GLY A 87 -5.45 -0.67 29.64
N HIS A 88 -5.31 -0.57 30.96
CA HIS A 88 -4.09 -0.06 31.63
C HIS A 88 -3.01 -1.13 31.75
N SER A 89 -2.64 -1.78 30.65
CA SER A 89 -1.61 -2.82 30.62
C SER A 89 -0.31 -2.33 29.95
N PHE A 90 0.85 -2.90 30.30
CA PHE A 90 2.12 -2.62 29.60
C PHE A 90 2.07 -2.90 28.10
N ARG A 91 1.16 -3.76 27.65
CA ARG A 91 1.00 -4.15 26.24
C ARG A 91 -0.01 -3.29 25.49
N ALA A 92 -0.70 -2.37 26.17
CA ALA A 92 -1.68 -1.48 25.55
C ALA A 92 -1.07 -0.66 24.41
N VAL A 93 0.17 -0.17 24.60
CA VAL A 93 0.90 0.55 23.56
C VAL A 93 1.15 -0.30 22.30
N LEU A 94 1.41 -1.61 22.46
CA LEU A 94 1.59 -2.50 21.31
C LEU A 94 0.28 -2.75 20.58
N CYS A 95 -0.84 -2.84 21.31
CA CYS A 95 -2.18 -2.91 20.69
C CYS A 95 -2.47 -1.63 19.89
N VAL A 96 -2.15 -0.46 20.45
CA VAL A 96 -2.28 0.84 19.78
C VAL A 96 -1.41 0.91 18.54
N MET A 97 -0.13 0.50 18.63
CA MET A 97 0.77 0.46 17.46
C MET A 97 0.24 -0.45 16.36
N LEU A 98 -0.33 -1.62 16.69
CA LEU A 98 -0.93 -2.52 15.69
C LEU A 98 -2.19 -1.93 15.06
N LEU A 99 -3.04 -1.27 15.83
CA LEU A 99 -4.21 -0.55 15.30
C LEU A 99 -3.79 0.60 14.40
N LEU A 100 -2.78 1.39 14.80
CA LEU A 100 -2.21 2.46 13.97
C LEU A 100 -1.63 1.89 12.67
N CYS A 101 -0.85 0.81 12.73
CA CYS A 101 -0.36 0.12 11.53
C CYS A 101 -1.52 -0.34 10.62
N TYR A 102 -2.56 -0.92 11.21
CA TYR A 102 -3.73 -1.38 10.47
C TYR A 102 -4.41 -0.23 9.74
N HIS A 103 -4.73 0.86 10.44
CA HIS A 103 -5.44 2.00 9.88
C HIS A 103 -4.57 2.82 8.91
N THR A 104 -3.29 3.04 9.20
CA THR A 104 -2.46 3.98 8.42
C THR A 104 -1.63 3.33 7.29
N PHE A 105 -1.40 2.01 7.35
CA PHE A 105 -0.62 1.28 6.34
C PHE A 105 -1.43 0.18 5.67
N LEU A 106 -2.00 -0.77 6.43
CA LEU A 106 -2.57 -1.98 5.84
C LEU A 106 -3.84 -1.67 5.02
N THR A 107 -4.79 -0.93 5.60
CA THR A 107 -5.99 -0.51 4.85
C THR A 107 -5.66 0.47 3.74
N PHE A 108 -4.60 1.26 3.88
CA PHE A 108 -4.17 2.21 2.88
C PHE A 108 -3.53 1.53 1.65
N VAL A 109 -2.59 0.60 1.85
CA VAL A 109 -1.84 -0.05 0.76
C VAL A 109 -2.60 -1.20 0.13
N LEU A 110 -3.34 -1.98 0.93
CA LEU A 110 -4.03 -3.20 0.50
C LEU A 110 -5.55 -3.02 0.32
N GLY A 111 -6.13 -1.94 0.84
CA GLY A 111 -7.55 -1.64 0.74
C GLY A 111 -7.91 -0.69 -0.41
N THR A 112 -9.10 -0.10 -0.32
CA THR A 112 -9.60 0.90 -1.29
C THR A 112 -9.09 2.31 -1.03
N GLY A 113 -8.20 2.51 -0.03
CA GLY A 113 -7.73 3.83 0.41
C GLY A 113 -8.65 4.53 1.41
N ASN A 114 -9.83 3.98 1.71
CA ASN A 114 -10.72 4.46 2.77
C ASN A 114 -10.16 4.10 4.15
N VAL A 115 -9.43 5.03 4.75
CA VAL A 115 -8.79 4.90 6.06
C VAL A 115 -9.65 5.57 7.13
N ASN A 116 -9.79 4.92 8.29
CA ASN A 116 -10.37 5.56 9.48
C ASN A 116 -9.31 6.45 10.17
N ILE A 117 -9.17 7.67 9.66
CA ILE A 117 -8.20 8.66 10.14
C ILE A 117 -8.54 9.12 11.57
N GLU A 118 -9.82 9.34 11.85
CA GLU A 118 -10.31 9.78 13.16
C GLU A 118 -9.91 8.80 14.27
N GLU A 119 -10.07 7.50 14.03
CA GLU A 119 -9.66 6.47 14.98
C GLU A 119 -8.14 6.46 15.18
N ALA A 120 -7.36 6.62 14.09
CA ALA A 120 -5.90 6.70 14.20
C ALA A 120 -5.45 7.92 15.02
N GLU A 121 -6.05 9.09 14.81
CA GLU A 121 -5.78 10.30 15.59
C GLU A 121 -6.17 10.12 17.06
N ARG A 122 -7.35 9.54 17.32
CA ARG A 122 -7.85 9.26 18.69
C ARG A 122 -6.90 8.34 19.44
N LEU A 123 -6.41 7.30 18.78
CA LEU A 123 -5.45 6.34 19.35
C LEU A 123 -4.09 6.99 19.64
N LEU A 124 -3.62 7.87 18.76
CA LEU A 124 -2.28 8.47 18.85
C LEU A 124 -2.19 9.64 19.84
N LYS A 125 -3.25 10.47 19.93
CA LYS A 125 -3.25 11.73 20.69
C LYS A 125 -2.77 11.60 22.15
N PRO A 126 -3.18 10.59 22.94
CA PRO A 126 -2.69 10.43 24.32
C PRO A 126 -1.17 10.20 24.39
N TYR A 127 -0.61 9.47 23.42
CA TYR A 127 0.82 9.15 23.40
C TYR A 127 1.67 10.32 22.94
N LEU A 128 1.19 11.16 22.02
CA LEU A 128 1.89 12.41 21.68
C LEU A 128 1.90 13.38 22.87
N LYS A 129 0.82 13.42 23.66
CA LYS A 129 0.78 14.24 24.89
C LYS A 129 1.75 13.74 25.94
N GLN A 130 1.81 12.43 26.16
CA GLN A 130 2.66 11.82 27.19
C GLN A 130 4.14 11.73 26.77
N TYR A 131 4.40 11.46 25.49
CA TYR A 131 5.72 11.24 24.91
C TYR A 131 5.91 12.11 23.66
N PRO A 132 6.04 13.45 23.81
CA PRO A 132 6.08 14.37 22.67
C PRO A 132 7.29 14.17 21.75
N LYS A 133 8.37 13.56 22.24
CA LYS A 133 9.57 13.18 21.46
C LYS A 133 9.66 11.67 21.18
N GLY A 134 8.57 10.93 21.35
CA GLY A 134 8.56 9.50 21.05
C GLY A 134 8.60 9.27 19.54
N ALA A 135 9.75 8.85 19.00
CA ALA A 135 9.97 8.70 17.55
C ALA A 135 8.87 7.88 16.85
N ILE A 136 8.47 6.73 17.39
CA ILE A 136 7.37 5.92 16.83
C ILE A 136 6.04 6.69 16.74
N PHE A 137 5.73 7.55 17.71
CA PHE A 137 4.50 8.33 17.73
C PHE A 137 4.58 9.53 16.76
N LEU A 138 5.74 10.17 16.66
CA LEU A 138 6.00 11.21 15.66
C LEU A 138 5.91 10.64 14.23
N PHE A 139 6.44 9.43 14.02
CA PHE A 139 6.30 8.72 12.75
C PHE A 139 4.83 8.49 12.38
N PHE A 140 4.02 7.96 13.30
CA PHE A 140 2.58 7.81 13.04
C PHE A 140 1.86 9.15 12.85
N ALA A 141 2.29 10.21 13.53
CA ALA A 141 1.73 11.55 13.32
C ALA A 141 2.01 12.04 11.89
N GLY A 142 3.25 11.91 11.41
CA GLY A 142 3.61 12.24 10.03
C GLY A 142 2.84 11.38 9.02
N ARG A 143 2.68 10.08 9.30
CA ARG A 143 1.90 9.19 8.44
C ARG A 143 0.43 9.59 8.35
N ILE A 144 -0.18 10.02 9.47
CA ILE A 144 -1.55 10.52 9.51
C ILE A 144 -1.68 11.80 8.67
N GLU A 145 -0.74 12.74 8.79
CA GLU A 145 -0.75 13.95 7.95
C GLU A 145 -0.58 13.61 6.45
N ALA A 146 0.27 12.64 6.11
CA ALA A 146 0.46 12.19 4.74
C ALA A 146 -0.84 11.64 4.14
N ILE A 147 -1.54 10.74 4.84
CA ILE A 147 -2.81 10.17 4.34
C ILE A 147 -3.96 11.20 4.28
N LYS A 148 -3.87 12.30 5.04
CA LYS A 148 -4.79 13.45 4.94
C LYS A 148 -4.50 14.34 3.74
N GLY A 149 -3.37 14.13 3.05
CA GLY A 149 -2.89 15.01 1.99
C GLY A 149 -2.13 16.24 2.49
N ASN A 150 -1.89 16.36 3.80
CA ASN A 150 -1.15 17.48 4.39
C ASN A 150 0.36 17.25 4.28
N VAL A 151 0.87 17.19 3.04
CA VAL A 151 2.23 16.72 2.74
C VAL A 151 3.31 17.53 3.45
N ASP A 152 3.17 18.86 3.53
CA ASP A 152 4.16 19.70 4.24
C ASP A 152 4.17 19.48 5.75
N ALA A 153 3.01 19.20 6.35
CA ALA A 153 2.96 18.83 7.77
C ALA A 153 3.57 17.45 7.99
N ALA A 154 3.35 16.51 7.08
CA ALA A 154 3.95 15.18 7.13
C ALA A 154 5.48 15.25 7.09
N ILE A 155 6.05 16.03 6.17
CA ILE A 155 7.50 16.25 6.05
C ILE A 155 8.08 16.74 7.39
N ARG A 156 7.52 17.81 7.97
CA ARG A 156 7.98 18.34 9.26
C ARG A 156 7.95 17.29 10.37
N ARG A 157 6.89 16.47 10.44
CA ARG A 157 6.79 15.40 11.45
C ARG A 157 7.81 14.29 11.27
N PHE A 158 8.12 13.92 10.03
CA PHE A 158 9.14 12.91 9.77
C PHE A 158 10.55 13.44 10.05
N GLU A 159 10.81 14.72 9.80
CA GLU A 159 12.05 15.39 10.19
C GLU A 159 12.19 15.46 11.72
N GLU A 160 11.15 15.91 12.43
CA GLU A 160 11.08 15.88 13.90
C GLU A 160 11.34 14.47 14.46
N CYS A 161 10.78 13.43 13.82
CA CYS A 161 11.00 12.04 14.20
C CYS A 161 12.48 11.63 14.06
N CYS A 162 13.13 12.05 12.97
CA CYS A 162 14.55 11.80 12.76
C CYS A 162 15.42 12.51 13.80
N GLU A 163 15.06 13.73 14.19
CA GLU A 163 15.78 14.51 15.21
C GLU A 163 15.58 13.94 16.62
N ALA A 164 14.43 13.33 16.91
CA ALA A 164 14.08 12.86 18.24
C ALA A 164 15.02 11.79 18.81
N GLN A 165 15.73 11.04 17.96
CA GLN A 165 16.66 9.99 18.39
C GLN A 165 17.72 9.70 17.33
N GLN A 166 18.92 9.26 17.71
CA GLN A 166 20.02 8.91 16.80
C GLN A 166 20.52 7.46 16.94
N HIS A 167 19.95 6.68 17.86
CA HIS A 167 20.45 5.35 18.21
C HIS A 167 19.95 4.26 17.26
N TRP A 168 18.70 4.35 16.81
CA TRP A 168 18.05 3.35 15.96
C TRP A 168 17.85 3.93 14.55
N LYS A 169 18.88 3.77 13.72
CA LYS A 169 18.87 4.24 12.32
C LYS A 169 17.72 3.64 11.50
N GLN A 170 17.22 2.47 11.88
CA GLN A 170 16.08 1.84 11.22
C GLN A 170 14.80 2.68 11.32
N PHE A 171 14.63 3.47 12.39
CA PHE A 171 13.52 4.43 12.48
C PHE A 171 13.70 5.60 11.51
N HIS A 172 14.93 6.07 11.31
CA HIS A 172 15.23 7.06 10.28
C HIS A 172 14.92 6.51 8.90
N HIS A 173 15.24 5.25 8.61
CA HIS A 173 14.91 4.62 7.33
C HIS A 173 13.40 4.57 7.07
N MET A 174 12.57 4.35 8.09
CA MET A 174 11.12 4.46 7.94
C MET A 174 10.70 5.90 7.58
N CYS A 175 11.30 6.90 8.21
CA CYS A 175 11.02 8.30 7.91
C CYS A 175 11.52 8.70 6.51
N TYR A 176 12.72 8.28 6.11
CA TYR A 176 13.28 8.51 4.78
C TYR A 176 12.41 7.92 3.69
N TRP A 177 11.82 6.75 3.92
CA TRP A 177 10.86 6.15 3.01
C TRP A 177 9.62 7.03 2.83
N GLU A 178 9.03 7.53 3.91
CA GLU A 178 7.86 8.41 3.81
C GLU A 178 8.21 9.80 3.24
N LEU A 179 9.38 10.34 3.57
CA LEU A 179 9.90 11.60 3.01
C LEU A 179 10.11 11.49 1.51
N MET A 180 10.71 10.39 1.03
CA MET A 180 10.85 10.09 -0.40
C MET A 180 9.50 10.21 -1.13
N TRP A 181 8.44 9.64 -0.55
CA TRP A 181 7.08 9.74 -1.11
C TRP A 181 6.48 11.13 -0.99
N CYS A 182 6.65 11.83 0.13
CA CYS A 182 6.18 13.21 0.28
C CYS A 182 6.78 14.14 -0.78
N PHE A 183 8.08 14.02 -1.04
CA PHE A 183 8.75 14.78 -2.12
C PHE A 183 8.31 14.32 -3.52
N THR A 184 7.99 13.04 -3.70
CA THR A 184 7.37 12.52 -4.94
C THR A 184 6.02 13.19 -5.21
N TYR A 185 5.17 13.30 -4.18
CA TYR A 185 3.85 13.91 -4.29
C TYR A 185 3.92 15.39 -4.69
N LYS A 186 4.99 16.08 -4.27
CA LYS A 186 5.27 17.49 -4.64
C LYS A 186 6.01 17.63 -5.98
N GLY A 187 6.31 16.53 -6.69
CA GLY A 187 7.13 16.57 -7.91
C GLY A 187 8.59 17.01 -7.69
N GLN A 188 9.08 16.97 -6.45
CA GLN A 188 10.43 17.42 -6.08
C GLN A 188 11.44 16.28 -6.24
N TRP A 189 11.76 15.93 -7.49
CA TRP A 189 12.55 14.75 -7.86
C TRP A 189 13.94 14.68 -7.23
N LYS A 190 14.62 15.81 -7.07
CA LYS A 190 15.96 15.88 -6.44
C LYS A 190 15.95 15.43 -4.99
N MET A 191 14.96 15.88 -4.21
CA MET A 191 14.80 15.48 -2.81
C MET A 191 14.34 14.03 -2.69
N ALA A 192 13.42 13.58 -3.55
CA ALA A 192 13.00 12.18 -3.58
C ALA A 192 14.17 11.24 -3.91
N TYR A 193 14.99 11.61 -4.91
CA TYR A 193 16.23 10.91 -5.25
C TYR A 193 17.20 10.84 -4.05
N PHE A 194 17.39 11.95 -3.32
CA PHE A 194 18.29 11.98 -2.17
C PHE A 194 17.91 10.93 -1.11
N TYR A 195 16.62 10.84 -0.75
CA TYR A 195 16.17 9.84 0.21
C TYR A 195 16.23 8.41 -0.35
N ALA A 196 15.96 8.21 -1.65
CA ALA A 196 16.13 6.91 -2.31
C ALA A 196 17.60 6.45 -2.29
N ASP A 197 18.54 7.37 -2.53
CA ASP A 197 19.98 7.10 -2.46
C ASP A 197 20.42 6.73 -1.04
N LEU A 198 19.99 7.49 -0.04
CA LEU A 198 20.29 7.21 1.37
C LEU A 198 19.77 5.82 1.79
N LEU A 199 18.53 5.50 1.43
CA LEU A 199 17.95 4.17 1.67
C LEU A 199 18.71 3.07 0.93
N SER A 200 19.15 3.30 -0.31
CA SER A 200 19.89 2.31 -1.09
C SER A 200 21.25 1.96 -0.47
N LYS A 201 21.89 2.94 0.19
CA LYS A 201 23.18 2.80 0.85
C LYS A 201 23.05 2.15 2.23
N GLU A 202 22.05 2.57 3.01
CA GLU A 202 21.95 2.18 4.42
C GLU A 202 21.02 1.00 4.70
N ASN A 203 19.97 0.81 3.89
CA ASN A 203 18.95 -0.19 4.17
C ASN A 203 19.25 -1.52 3.47
N SER A 204 19.10 -2.63 4.19
CA SER A 204 19.41 -3.98 3.68
C SER A 204 18.20 -4.78 3.19
N TRP A 205 16.97 -4.27 3.35
CA TRP A 205 15.74 -5.06 3.17
C TRP A 205 15.25 -5.12 1.73
N SER A 206 15.30 -4.01 0.98
CA SER A 206 14.88 -3.99 -0.44
C SER A 206 15.74 -3.11 -1.34
N LYS A 207 17.04 -3.43 -1.41
CA LYS A 207 18.02 -2.69 -2.22
C LYS A 207 17.61 -2.53 -3.69
N ALA A 208 17.06 -3.57 -4.31
CA ALA A 208 16.59 -3.49 -5.68
C ALA A 208 15.47 -2.45 -5.87
N THR A 209 14.56 -2.32 -4.90
CA THR A 209 13.50 -1.29 -4.94
C THR A 209 14.10 0.10 -4.80
N TYR A 210 15.02 0.32 -3.86
CA TYR A 210 15.62 1.65 -3.66
C TYR A 210 16.46 2.11 -4.86
N ILE A 211 17.26 1.21 -5.46
CA ILE A 211 18.02 1.54 -6.68
C ILE A 211 17.10 1.77 -7.87
N TYR A 212 16.00 1.01 -8.00
CA TYR A 212 14.98 1.30 -9.01
C TYR A 212 14.35 2.68 -8.82
N MET A 213 13.96 3.03 -7.59
CA MET A 213 13.38 4.36 -7.30
C MET A 213 14.40 5.47 -7.57
N LYS A 214 15.65 5.27 -7.19
CA LYS A 214 16.75 6.20 -7.48
C LYS A 214 16.90 6.45 -8.99
N ALA A 215 16.92 5.40 -9.81
CA ALA A 215 16.94 5.50 -11.27
C ALA A 215 15.68 6.18 -11.82
N ALA A 216 14.51 5.81 -11.27
CA ALA A 216 13.22 6.36 -11.67
C ALA A 216 13.09 7.86 -11.35
N TYR A 217 13.68 8.36 -10.26
CA TYR A 217 13.71 9.78 -9.99
C TYR A 217 14.69 10.51 -10.90
N LEU A 218 15.88 9.94 -11.13
CA LEU A 218 16.87 10.52 -12.02
C LEU A 218 16.34 10.65 -13.46
N SER A 219 15.53 9.69 -13.93
CA SER A 219 14.88 9.77 -15.25
C SER A 219 13.78 10.84 -15.36
N MET A 220 13.32 11.39 -14.23
CA MET A 220 12.31 12.46 -14.20
C MET A 220 12.92 13.87 -14.19
N PHE A 221 14.25 13.98 -14.19
CA PHE A 221 14.95 15.26 -14.21
C PHE A 221 14.82 15.89 -15.60
N GLY A 222 14.82 17.23 -15.65
CA GLY A 222 14.88 17.97 -16.90
C GLY A 222 16.21 17.72 -17.63
N LYS A 223 16.24 17.98 -18.95
CA LYS A 223 17.47 17.81 -19.75
C LYS A 223 18.65 18.62 -19.22
N ASP A 224 18.36 19.79 -18.65
CA ASP A 224 19.36 20.74 -18.14
C ASP A 224 19.58 20.60 -16.62
N ASP A 225 18.91 19.65 -15.97
CA ASP A 225 19.10 19.42 -14.54
C ASP A 225 20.44 18.71 -14.27
N TYR A 226 21.18 19.23 -13.29
CA TYR A 226 22.40 18.58 -12.82
C TYR A 226 22.10 17.22 -12.19
N LYS A 227 22.76 16.16 -12.70
CA LYS A 227 22.69 14.80 -12.15
C LYS A 227 23.56 14.69 -10.89
N PRO A 228 22.99 14.35 -9.71
CA PRO A 228 23.76 14.25 -8.48
C PRO A 228 24.77 13.09 -8.55
N PHE A 229 25.92 13.28 -7.91
CA PHE A 229 26.91 12.22 -7.66
C PHE A 229 27.44 11.47 -8.90
N GLY A 230 27.27 12.00 -10.11
CA GLY A 230 27.71 11.36 -11.34
C GLY A 230 26.94 10.08 -11.69
N ASP A 231 25.78 9.86 -11.08
CA ASP A 231 24.97 8.69 -11.40
C ASP A 231 24.35 8.79 -12.80
N ASP A 232 24.16 7.62 -13.40
CA ASP A 232 23.50 7.44 -14.68
C ASP A 232 22.26 6.54 -14.51
N GLU A 233 21.10 6.99 -14.99
CA GLU A 233 19.85 6.28 -14.82
C GLU A 233 19.84 4.91 -15.52
N VAL A 234 20.52 4.79 -16.68
CA VAL A 234 20.58 3.53 -17.44
C VAL A 234 21.40 2.50 -16.66
N GLU A 235 22.56 2.90 -16.16
CA GLU A 235 23.41 2.02 -15.33
C GLU A 235 22.71 1.60 -14.03
N LEU A 236 21.99 2.52 -13.37
CA LEU A 236 21.21 2.19 -12.18
C LEU A 236 20.10 1.17 -12.50
N PHE A 237 19.35 1.35 -13.58
CA PHE A 237 18.33 0.36 -14.00
C PHE A 237 18.95 -0.99 -14.35
N ARG A 238 20.11 -1.02 -15.01
CA ARG A 238 20.87 -2.26 -15.32
C ARG A 238 21.29 -3.02 -14.06
N ALA A 239 21.59 -2.32 -12.97
CA ALA A 239 21.98 -2.95 -11.70
C ALA A 239 20.82 -3.65 -10.97
N VAL A 240 19.58 -3.18 -11.12
CA VAL A 240 18.39 -3.66 -10.36
C VAL A 240 18.23 -5.20 -10.35
N PRO A 241 18.33 -5.93 -11.48
CA PRO A 241 18.19 -7.40 -11.50
C PRO A 241 19.21 -8.15 -10.62
N GLY A 242 20.41 -7.59 -10.46
CA GLY A 242 21.50 -8.16 -9.66
C GLY A 242 21.33 -7.96 -8.14
N LEU A 243 20.48 -7.01 -7.73
CA LEU A 243 20.30 -6.62 -6.33
C LEU A 243 19.13 -7.33 -5.63
N LYS A 244 18.47 -8.27 -6.31
CA LYS A 244 17.28 -8.95 -5.82
C LYS A 244 17.57 -9.74 -4.54
N LEU A 245 16.71 -9.56 -3.55
CA LEU A 245 16.76 -10.36 -2.34
C LEU A 245 15.82 -11.56 -2.47
N LYS A 246 16.18 -12.69 -1.84
CA LYS A 246 15.33 -13.88 -1.76
C LYS A 246 15.00 -14.15 -0.30
N ILE A 247 13.75 -13.91 0.09
CA ILE A 247 13.23 -14.28 1.40
C ILE A 247 12.51 -15.62 1.26
N ALA A 248 12.98 -16.65 1.96
CA ALA A 248 12.43 -18.01 1.87
C ALA A 248 12.32 -18.53 0.41
N GLY A 249 13.29 -18.19 -0.44
CA GLY A 249 13.34 -18.58 -1.86
C GLY A 249 12.43 -17.76 -2.78
N LYS A 250 11.64 -16.81 -2.26
CA LYS A 250 10.81 -15.90 -3.06
C LYS A 250 11.36 -14.47 -2.97
N SER A 251 11.42 -13.79 -4.11
CA SER A 251 11.68 -12.34 -4.14
C SER A 251 10.44 -11.56 -3.76
N LEU A 252 10.64 -10.39 -3.14
CA LEU A 252 9.57 -9.46 -2.79
C LEU A 252 8.77 -9.06 -4.05
N PRO A 253 7.43 -8.93 -3.98
CA PRO A 253 6.62 -8.57 -5.15
C PRO A 253 7.07 -7.27 -5.83
N THR A 254 7.41 -6.25 -5.03
CA THR A 254 7.88 -4.95 -5.50
C THR A 254 9.23 -5.03 -6.21
N GLU A 255 10.17 -5.86 -5.70
CA GLU A 255 11.42 -6.11 -6.41
C GLU A 255 11.19 -6.85 -7.73
N LYS A 256 10.29 -7.84 -7.75
CA LYS A 256 9.94 -8.53 -9.01
C LYS A 256 9.32 -7.59 -10.04
N PHE A 257 8.60 -6.56 -9.58
CA PHE A 257 8.07 -5.51 -10.45
C PHE A 257 9.21 -4.65 -10.99
N ALA A 258 10.03 -4.09 -10.10
CA ALA A 258 11.20 -3.26 -10.46
C ALA A 258 12.15 -3.97 -11.44
N ILE A 259 12.49 -5.24 -11.17
CA ILE A 259 13.33 -6.06 -12.04
C ILE A 259 12.69 -6.30 -13.40
N ARG A 260 11.37 -6.47 -13.48
CA ARG A 260 10.68 -6.66 -14.76
C ARG A 260 10.73 -5.39 -15.60
N LYS A 261 10.43 -4.24 -15.00
CA LYS A 261 10.50 -2.93 -15.67
C LYS A 261 11.92 -2.59 -16.11
N SER A 262 12.92 -2.88 -15.27
CA SER A 262 14.31 -2.55 -15.58
C SER A 262 14.95 -3.39 -16.69
N ARG A 263 14.32 -4.50 -17.12
CA ARG A 263 14.81 -5.33 -18.24
C ARG A 263 14.95 -4.56 -19.55
N ARG A 264 14.12 -3.53 -19.77
CA ARG A 264 14.21 -2.66 -20.96
C ARG A 264 15.59 -2.00 -21.09
N TYR A 265 16.31 -1.84 -19.97
CA TYR A 265 17.63 -1.21 -19.92
C TYR A 265 18.81 -2.17 -20.16
N LEU A 266 18.57 -3.49 -20.26
CA LEU A 266 19.62 -4.47 -20.54
C LEU A 266 20.10 -4.42 -22.00
N SER A 267 19.29 -3.86 -22.91
CA SER A 267 19.69 -3.59 -24.28
C SER A 267 20.80 -2.53 -24.34
N PRO A 268 21.75 -2.62 -25.28
CA PRO A 268 22.72 -1.54 -25.56
C PRO A 268 22.04 -0.22 -25.95
N LYS A 269 20.87 -0.29 -26.60
CA LYS A 269 20.01 0.86 -26.95
C LYS A 269 18.67 0.69 -26.22
N PRO A 270 18.57 1.12 -24.96
CA PRO A 270 17.38 0.89 -24.16
C PRO A 270 16.23 1.81 -24.57
N VAL A 271 15.00 1.32 -24.48
CA VAL A 271 13.79 2.16 -24.57
C VAL A 271 13.43 2.62 -23.16
N SER A 272 13.43 3.93 -22.94
CA SER A 272 13.16 4.53 -21.63
C SER A 272 11.75 4.23 -21.13
N LEU A 273 11.59 4.06 -19.82
CA LEU A 273 10.29 4.08 -19.17
C LEU A 273 9.76 5.53 -19.14
N PRO A 274 8.48 5.79 -19.45
CA PRO A 274 7.97 7.15 -19.60
C PRO A 274 7.92 7.93 -18.27
N ILE A 275 7.29 7.36 -17.24
CA ILE A 275 7.09 8.01 -15.93
C ILE A 275 7.20 7.00 -14.77
N PRO A 276 8.36 6.33 -14.61
CA PRO A 276 8.52 5.18 -13.71
C PRO A 276 8.28 5.51 -12.23
N ALA A 277 8.55 6.75 -11.81
CA ALA A 277 8.25 7.21 -10.45
C ALA A 277 6.74 7.27 -10.17
N LEU A 278 5.96 7.74 -11.14
CA LEU A 278 4.50 7.84 -11.04
C LEU A 278 3.82 6.46 -11.14
N GLU A 279 4.37 5.56 -11.96
CA GLU A 279 3.95 4.16 -11.99
C GLU A 279 4.14 3.49 -10.61
N MET A 280 5.30 3.69 -9.97
CA MET A 280 5.51 3.20 -8.60
C MET A 280 4.61 3.90 -7.57
N MET A 281 4.31 5.18 -7.75
CA MET A 281 3.37 5.90 -6.89
C MET A 281 1.98 5.22 -6.90
N TYR A 282 1.51 4.73 -8.05
CA TYR A 282 0.27 3.94 -8.13
C TYR A 282 0.34 2.64 -7.32
N ILE A 283 1.46 1.92 -7.42
CA ILE A 283 1.70 0.68 -6.67
C ILE A 283 1.66 0.92 -5.15
N TRP A 284 2.01 2.11 -4.68
CA TRP A 284 1.96 2.49 -3.26
C TRP A 284 0.71 3.28 -2.86
N ASN A 285 -0.30 3.34 -3.73
CA ASN A 285 -1.55 4.07 -3.50
C ASN A 285 -1.38 5.59 -3.28
N GLY A 286 -0.32 6.18 -3.82
CA GLY A 286 -0.01 7.60 -3.65
C GLY A 286 -1.03 8.55 -4.29
N TYR A 287 -1.75 8.10 -5.32
CA TYR A 287 -2.85 8.89 -5.92
C TYR A 287 -3.97 9.21 -4.92
N ALA A 288 -4.21 8.33 -3.94
CA ALA A 288 -5.18 8.60 -2.87
C ALA A 288 -4.73 9.71 -1.90
N VAL A 289 -3.43 10.00 -1.84
CA VAL A 289 -2.85 11.10 -1.04
C VAL A 289 -2.96 12.40 -1.80
N ILE A 290 -2.40 12.47 -3.02
CA ILE A 290 -2.45 13.70 -3.82
C ILE A 290 -3.88 14.08 -4.17
N GLY A 291 -4.77 13.10 -4.35
CA GLY A 291 -6.19 13.32 -4.63
C GLY A 291 -6.98 14.04 -3.54
N LYS A 292 -6.37 14.30 -2.36
CA LYS A 292 -6.92 15.16 -1.31
C LYS A 292 -6.56 16.64 -1.49
N GLN A 293 -5.64 16.95 -2.40
CA GLN A 293 -5.11 18.28 -2.68
C GLN A 293 -5.14 18.52 -4.21
N PRO A 294 -6.11 19.31 -4.71
CA PRO A 294 -6.26 19.57 -6.15
C PRO A 294 -4.96 20.05 -6.81
N GLU A 295 -4.20 20.93 -6.15
CA GLU A 295 -2.97 21.52 -6.68
C GLU A 295 -1.87 20.46 -6.90
N LEU A 296 -1.75 19.49 -6.00
CA LEU A 296 -0.83 18.37 -6.16
C LEU A 296 -1.29 17.45 -7.29
N THR A 297 -2.60 17.20 -7.38
CA THR A 297 -3.17 16.33 -8.42
C THR A 297 -3.01 16.94 -9.81
N ASP A 298 -3.26 18.25 -9.95
CA ASP A 298 -3.06 19.00 -11.19
C ASP A 298 -1.59 19.02 -11.60
N GLY A 299 -0.67 19.31 -10.66
CA GLY A 299 0.76 19.29 -10.94
C GLY A 299 1.25 17.92 -11.45
N ILE A 300 0.73 16.82 -10.90
CA ILE A 300 1.04 15.47 -11.38
C ILE A 300 0.36 15.20 -12.74
N LEU A 301 -0.87 15.66 -12.94
CA LEU A 301 -1.59 15.52 -14.21
C LEU A 301 -0.83 16.20 -15.35
N GLU A 302 -0.28 17.40 -15.13
CA GLU A 302 0.55 18.11 -16.13
C GLU A 302 1.76 17.28 -16.57
N ILE A 303 2.42 16.60 -15.63
CA ILE A 303 3.57 15.74 -15.93
C ILE A 303 3.13 14.55 -16.77
N ILE A 304 2.00 13.93 -16.43
CA ILE A 304 1.42 12.80 -17.16
C ILE A 304 1.00 13.23 -18.58
N THR A 305 0.37 14.40 -18.73
CA THR A 305 -0.03 14.93 -20.04
C THR A 305 1.18 15.22 -20.93
N LYS A 306 2.26 15.79 -20.39
CA LYS A 306 3.51 15.96 -21.14
C LYS A 306 4.09 14.61 -21.59
N ALA A 307 4.05 13.59 -20.74
CA ALA A 307 4.50 12.25 -21.09
C ALA A 307 3.63 11.62 -22.20
N GLU A 308 2.31 11.82 -22.15
CA GLU A 308 1.37 11.39 -23.20
C GLU A 308 1.72 12.02 -24.55
N GLU A 309 1.88 13.34 -24.60
CA GLU A 309 2.26 14.05 -25.83
C GLU A 309 3.61 13.61 -26.38
N MET A 310 4.57 13.28 -25.50
CA MET A 310 5.88 12.77 -25.92
C MET A 310 5.79 11.37 -26.52
N LEU A 311 4.90 10.51 -26.00
CA LEU A 311 4.65 9.19 -26.57
C LEU A 311 3.98 9.30 -27.94
N GLU A 312 2.98 10.18 -28.09
CA GLU A 312 2.28 10.40 -29.36
C GLU A 312 3.20 10.94 -30.47
N LYS A 313 4.17 11.80 -30.12
CA LYS A 313 5.16 12.36 -31.06
C LYS A 313 6.36 11.44 -31.27
N GLY A 314 6.55 10.44 -30.42
CA GLY A 314 7.70 9.55 -30.42
C GLY A 314 7.61 8.47 -31.50
N PRO A 315 8.75 7.83 -31.85
CA PRO A 315 8.72 6.68 -32.75
C PRO A 315 8.02 5.49 -32.09
N GLU A 316 7.15 4.82 -32.85
CA GLU A 316 6.53 3.57 -32.40
C GLU A 316 7.61 2.51 -32.15
N ASN A 317 7.45 1.78 -31.05
CA ASN A 317 8.36 0.72 -30.64
C ASN A 317 7.56 -0.42 -29.98
N GLU A 318 8.26 -1.48 -29.58
CA GLU A 318 7.61 -2.68 -29.05
C GLU A 318 6.83 -2.47 -27.74
N TYR A 319 7.07 -1.37 -27.03
CA TYR A 319 6.43 -1.01 -25.75
C TYR A 319 5.35 0.07 -25.89
N SER A 320 5.14 0.64 -27.09
CA SER A 320 4.27 1.82 -27.27
C SER A 320 2.87 1.65 -26.69
N VAL A 321 2.19 0.54 -26.98
CA VAL A 321 0.83 0.29 -26.46
C VAL A 321 0.80 0.13 -24.94
N ASP A 322 1.79 -0.58 -24.38
CA ASP A 322 1.93 -0.77 -22.93
C ASP A 322 2.16 0.58 -22.23
N ASP A 323 3.01 1.44 -22.79
CA ASP A 323 3.35 2.76 -22.25
C ASP A 323 2.19 3.76 -22.37
N GLU A 324 1.47 3.76 -23.49
CA GLU A 324 0.22 4.53 -23.67
C GLU A 324 -0.83 4.10 -22.64
N CYS A 325 -1.05 2.79 -22.48
CA CYS A 325 -2.03 2.28 -21.50
C CYS A 325 -1.64 2.63 -20.06
N LEU A 326 -0.34 2.61 -19.73
CA LEU A 326 0.16 3.08 -18.43
C LEU A 326 -0.16 4.57 -18.23
N VAL A 327 0.17 5.42 -19.18
CA VAL A 327 -0.09 6.86 -19.10
C VAL A 327 -1.59 7.14 -18.95
N LYS A 328 -2.45 6.46 -19.72
CA LYS A 328 -3.91 6.56 -19.59
C LYS A 328 -4.39 6.12 -18.20
N LEU A 329 -3.83 5.05 -17.63
CA LEU A 329 -4.21 4.59 -16.28
C LEU A 329 -3.92 5.67 -15.23
N LEU A 330 -2.72 6.24 -15.28
CA LEU A 330 -2.27 7.26 -14.33
C LEU A 330 -3.03 8.59 -14.54
N LYS A 331 -3.30 8.96 -15.78
CA LYS A 331 -4.12 10.13 -16.13
C LYS A 331 -5.55 9.98 -15.62
N GLY A 332 -6.17 8.82 -15.83
CA GLY A 332 -7.51 8.50 -15.35
C GLY A 332 -7.63 8.61 -13.83
N LEU A 333 -6.59 8.24 -13.08
CA LEU A 333 -6.56 8.43 -11.62
C LEU A 333 -6.58 9.91 -11.22
N CYS A 334 -5.75 10.76 -11.83
CA CYS A 334 -5.78 12.20 -11.57
C CYS A 334 -7.15 12.81 -11.92
N LEU A 335 -7.66 12.51 -13.12
CA LEU A 335 -8.96 13.00 -13.58
C LEU A 335 -10.10 12.58 -12.64
N LYS A 336 -10.06 11.33 -12.16
CA LYS A 336 -11.01 10.82 -11.15
C LYS A 336 -10.98 11.69 -9.89
N TYR A 337 -9.80 11.93 -9.31
CA TYR A 337 -9.68 12.72 -8.09
C TYR A 337 -10.03 14.20 -8.26
N LEU A 338 -9.86 14.74 -9.48
CA LEU A 338 -10.30 16.09 -9.86
C LEU A 338 -11.82 16.16 -10.19
N GLY A 339 -12.56 15.06 -10.08
CA GLY A 339 -13.99 15.02 -10.39
C GLY A 339 -14.32 15.02 -11.90
N ARG A 340 -13.31 14.88 -12.78
CA ARG A 340 -13.46 14.76 -14.24
C ARG A 340 -13.80 13.32 -14.61
N VAL A 341 -14.96 12.89 -14.11
CA VAL A 341 -15.40 11.48 -14.07
C VAL A 341 -15.52 10.83 -15.45
N GLN A 342 -16.10 11.52 -16.43
CA GLN A 342 -16.28 10.97 -17.78
C GLN A 342 -14.95 10.72 -18.47
N GLU A 343 -14.03 11.68 -18.39
CA GLU A 343 -12.69 11.55 -18.97
C GLU A 343 -11.89 10.44 -18.27
N ALA A 344 -12.03 10.30 -16.95
CA ALA A 344 -11.43 9.19 -16.21
C ALA A 344 -11.94 7.83 -16.69
N GLU A 345 -13.26 7.70 -16.88
CA GLU A 345 -13.89 6.49 -17.40
C GLU A 345 -13.38 6.15 -18.82
N GLU A 346 -13.29 7.14 -19.72
CA GLU A 346 -12.75 6.96 -21.07
C GLU A 346 -11.31 6.44 -21.06
N ASN A 347 -10.45 7.01 -20.21
CA ASN A 347 -9.07 6.56 -20.03
C ASN A 347 -9.00 5.12 -19.53
N PHE A 348 -9.84 4.70 -18.58
CA PHE A 348 -9.84 3.31 -18.10
C PHE A 348 -10.39 2.33 -19.15
N ARG A 349 -11.41 2.73 -19.92
CA ARG A 349 -11.98 1.89 -20.98
C ARG A 349 -11.02 1.73 -22.15
N SER A 350 -10.27 2.77 -22.53
CA SER A 350 -9.31 2.68 -23.65
C SER A 350 -8.22 1.63 -23.39
N ILE A 351 -7.84 1.41 -22.13
CA ILE A 351 -6.89 0.38 -21.73
C ILE A 351 -7.47 -1.02 -22.02
N THR A 352 -8.71 -1.27 -21.61
CA THR A 352 -9.38 -2.56 -21.86
C THR A 352 -9.60 -2.83 -23.36
N ALA A 353 -9.85 -1.78 -24.15
CA ALA A 353 -9.98 -1.88 -25.60
C ALA A 353 -8.68 -2.33 -26.29
N ASN A 354 -7.52 -2.09 -25.66
CA ASN A 354 -6.21 -2.47 -26.17
C ASN A 354 -5.66 -3.78 -25.55
N GLU A 355 -6.47 -4.54 -24.81
CA GLU A 355 -6.04 -5.77 -24.10
C GLU A 355 -5.21 -6.72 -24.97
N LYS A 356 -5.66 -7.01 -26.20
CA LYS A 356 -4.97 -7.95 -27.09
C LYS A 356 -3.62 -7.44 -27.63
N LYS A 357 -3.37 -6.14 -27.50
CA LYS A 357 -2.15 -5.48 -28.01
C LYS A 357 -1.09 -5.27 -26.93
N ILE A 358 -1.46 -5.33 -25.65
CA ILE A 358 -0.52 -5.26 -24.52
C ILE A 358 0.37 -6.50 -24.52
N LYS A 359 1.69 -6.31 -24.48
CA LYS A 359 2.67 -7.40 -24.58
C LYS A 359 3.36 -7.76 -23.28
N TYR A 360 3.56 -6.79 -22.38
CA TYR A 360 4.45 -6.93 -21.24
C TYR A 360 3.73 -6.64 -19.91
N ASP A 361 3.09 -5.48 -19.82
CA ASP A 361 2.49 -4.92 -18.61
C ASP A 361 1.03 -5.35 -18.46
N HIS A 362 0.80 -6.66 -18.50
CA HIS A 362 -0.50 -7.31 -18.33
C HIS A 362 -1.23 -6.96 -17.02
N TYR A 363 -0.54 -6.33 -16.06
CA TYR A 363 -1.17 -5.84 -14.84
C TYR A 363 -2.09 -4.64 -15.12
N LEU A 364 -1.90 -3.91 -16.22
CA LEU A 364 -2.68 -2.72 -16.57
C LEU A 364 -4.17 -3.02 -16.70
N ILE A 365 -4.54 -4.14 -17.32
CA ILE A 365 -5.95 -4.52 -17.54
C ILE A 365 -6.72 -4.76 -16.23
N PRO A 366 -6.33 -5.69 -15.35
CA PRO A 366 -7.07 -5.90 -14.09
C PRO A 366 -7.04 -4.68 -13.17
N ASN A 367 -6.00 -3.83 -13.25
CA ASN A 367 -5.96 -2.58 -12.49
C ASN A 367 -6.87 -1.51 -13.09
N ALA A 368 -6.98 -1.38 -14.41
CA ALA A 368 -7.94 -0.47 -15.06
C ALA A 368 -9.40 -0.87 -14.75
N LEU A 369 -9.71 -2.17 -14.77
CA LEU A 369 -11.02 -2.68 -14.35
C LEU A 369 -11.32 -2.39 -12.87
N LEU A 370 -10.31 -2.54 -12.00
CA LEU A 370 -10.43 -2.19 -10.58
C LEU A 370 -10.70 -0.69 -10.40
N GLU A 371 -9.94 0.19 -11.04
CA GLU A 371 -10.13 1.64 -10.90
C GLU A 371 -11.47 2.10 -11.49
N LEU A 372 -11.90 1.52 -12.62
CA LEU A 372 -13.22 1.77 -13.20
C LEU A 372 -14.34 1.31 -12.26
N ALA A 373 -14.19 0.13 -11.63
CA ALA A 373 -15.16 -0.33 -10.65
C ALA A 373 -15.24 0.60 -9.43
N LEU A 374 -14.10 1.10 -8.94
CA LEU A 374 -14.07 2.07 -7.84
C LEU A 374 -14.75 3.39 -8.23
N LEU A 375 -14.55 3.85 -9.47
CA LEU A 375 -15.26 5.01 -10.02
C LEU A 375 -16.78 4.79 -10.06
N PHE A 376 -17.23 3.59 -10.45
CA PHE A 376 -18.65 3.25 -10.46
C PHE A 376 -19.26 3.15 -9.06
N MET A 377 -18.51 2.64 -8.08
CA MET A 377 -18.92 2.63 -6.68
C MET A 377 -19.15 4.06 -6.17
N GLU A 378 -18.29 5.02 -6.53
CA GLU A 378 -18.45 6.43 -6.17
C GLU A 378 -19.69 7.08 -6.81
N GLN A 379 -20.13 6.58 -7.97
CA GLN A 379 -21.39 6.98 -8.62
C GLN A 379 -22.62 6.21 -8.12
N GLY A 380 -22.48 5.30 -7.15
CA GLY A 380 -23.57 4.42 -6.68
C GLY A 380 -23.90 3.24 -7.60
N ARG A 381 -23.16 3.04 -8.70
CA ARG A 381 -23.34 1.95 -9.69
C ARG A 381 -22.68 0.65 -9.21
N ASN A 382 -23.07 0.20 -8.02
CA ASN A 382 -22.42 -0.92 -7.32
C ASN A 382 -22.59 -2.26 -8.03
N GLU A 383 -23.70 -2.51 -8.74
CA GLU A 383 -23.90 -3.75 -9.49
C GLU A 383 -22.91 -3.90 -10.65
N GLU A 384 -22.70 -2.83 -11.42
CA GLU A 384 -21.73 -2.79 -12.52
C GLU A 384 -20.30 -2.90 -11.98
N ALA A 385 -20.01 -2.22 -10.87
CA ALA A 385 -18.72 -2.35 -10.20
C ALA A 385 -18.42 -3.79 -9.78
N VAL A 386 -19.39 -4.51 -9.20
CA VAL A 386 -19.20 -5.92 -8.81
C VAL A 386 -18.88 -6.80 -10.03
N LYS A 387 -19.55 -6.58 -11.16
CA LYS A 387 -19.27 -7.32 -12.41
C LYS A 387 -17.81 -7.09 -12.85
N LEU A 388 -17.36 -5.84 -12.90
CA LEU A 388 -15.98 -5.48 -13.26
C LEU A 388 -14.94 -6.11 -12.31
N LEU A 389 -15.20 -6.08 -11.00
CA LEU A 389 -14.32 -6.66 -9.98
C LEU A 389 -14.19 -8.19 -10.12
N GLU A 390 -15.30 -8.89 -10.41
CA GLU A 390 -15.25 -10.34 -10.66
C GLU A 390 -14.50 -10.66 -11.96
N THR A 391 -14.71 -9.89 -13.04
CA THR A 391 -13.93 -10.01 -14.28
C THR A 391 -12.43 -9.83 -14.02
N ALA A 392 -12.04 -8.77 -13.31
CA ALA A 392 -10.65 -8.47 -12.97
C ALA A 392 -9.98 -9.60 -12.16
N LYS A 393 -10.74 -10.26 -11.29
CA LYS A 393 -10.24 -11.34 -10.41
C LYS A 393 -10.17 -12.70 -11.10
N GLN A 394 -11.12 -13.03 -11.96
CA GLN A 394 -11.28 -14.37 -12.51
C GLN A 394 -10.51 -14.57 -13.82
N ASN A 395 -10.43 -13.53 -14.66
CA ASN A 395 -9.94 -13.65 -16.03
C ASN A 395 -8.44 -13.40 -16.19
N TYR A 396 -7.78 -12.79 -15.19
CA TYR A 396 -6.38 -12.39 -15.27
C TYR A 396 -5.53 -13.06 -14.18
N LYS A 397 -4.35 -13.59 -14.56
CA LYS A 397 -3.44 -14.33 -13.66
C LYS A 397 -1.98 -14.09 -14.05
N ASN A 398 -1.05 -14.33 -13.13
CA ASN A 398 0.40 -14.32 -13.33
C ASN A 398 1.01 -12.95 -13.73
N TYR A 399 0.28 -11.86 -13.53
CA TYR A 399 0.76 -10.51 -13.79
C TYR A 399 1.56 -9.92 -12.61
N SER A 400 2.28 -8.83 -12.85
CA SER A 400 3.07 -8.17 -11.79
C SER A 400 2.15 -7.60 -10.71
N MET A 401 2.51 -7.75 -9.43
CA MET A 401 1.72 -7.26 -8.29
C MET A 401 0.31 -7.86 -8.14
N GLU A 402 0.02 -9.03 -8.75
CA GLU A 402 -1.27 -9.73 -8.67
C GLU A 402 -1.84 -9.84 -7.25
N SER A 403 -1.02 -10.24 -6.28
CA SER A 403 -1.49 -10.38 -4.90
C SER A 403 -2.03 -9.06 -4.32
N ARG A 404 -1.40 -7.92 -4.64
CA ARG A 404 -1.86 -6.60 -4.21
C ARG A 404 -3.19 -6.25 -4.88
N THR A 405 -3.28 -6.41 -6.20
CA THR A 405 -4.50 -6.12 -6.96
C THR A 405 -5.68 -6.97 -6.44
N HIS A 406 -5.44 -8.25 -6.13
CA HIS A 406 -6.46 -9.12 -5.53
C HIS A 406 -6.93 -8.65 -4.15
N PHE A 407 -6.04 -8.15 -3.30
CA PHE A 407 -6.45 -7.58 -2.00
C PHE A 407 -7.36 -6.37 -2.18
N ARG A 408 -6.99 -5.47 -3.10
CA ARG A 408 -7.80 -4.28 -3.41
C ARG A 408 -9.16 -4.67 -4.00
N ILE A 409 -9.19 -5.62 -4.93
CA ILE A 409 -10.44 -6.16 -5.49
C ILE A 409 -11.31 -6.74 -4.38
N GLN A 410 -10.75 -7.59 -3.49
CA GLN A 410 -11.52 -8.17 -2.40
C GLN A 410 -12.11 -7.11 -1.47
N ALA A 411 -11.32 -6.09 -1.11
CA ALA A 411 -11.79 -4.97 -0.29
C ALA A 411 -12.94 -4.21 -0.99
N ALA A 412 -12.78 -3.89 -2.27
CA ALA A 412 -13.79 -3.20 -3.07
C ALA A 412 -15.08 -4.03 -3.21
N THR A 413 -14.97 -5.34 -3.47
CA THR A 413 -16.12 -6.25 -3.59
C THR A 413 -16.92 -6.32 -2.30
N LEU A 414 -16.25 -6.41 -1.14
CA LEU A 414 -16.93 -6.43 0.15
C LEU A 414 -17.68 -5.11 0.40
N GLN A 415 -17.06 -3.98 0.08
CA GLN A 415 -17.68 -2.66 0.22
C GLN A 415 -18.89 -2.48 -0.70
N ALA A 416 -18.77 -2.87 -1.98
CA ALA A 416 -19.86 -2.76 -2.95
C ALA A 416 -21.05 -3.65 -2.59
N LYS A 417 -20.80 -4.91 -2.17
CA LYS A 417 -21.87 -5.83 -1.74
C LYS A 417 -22.57 -5.36 -0.48
N SER A 418 -21.82 -4.89 0.53
CA SER A 418 -22.42 -4.32 1.74
C SER A 418 -23.30 -3.10 1.44
N SER A 419 -22.91 -2.27 0.48
CA SER A 419 -23.71 -1.11 0.05
C SER A 419 -25.02 -1.53 -0.62
N LEU A 420 -25.01 -2.58 -1.45
CA LEU A 420 -26.22 -3.15 -2.07
C LEU A 420 -27.16 -3.76 -1.04
N GLU A 421 -26.63 -4.51 -0.06
CA GLU A 421 -27.43 -5.10 1.02
C GLU A 421 -28.11 -4.03 1.89
N ASN A 422 -27.40 -2.95 2.20
CA ASN A 422 -27.95 -1.82 2.95
C ASN A 422 -28.99 -1.04 2.13
N GLY A 423 -28.75 -0.82 0.83
CA GLY A 423 -29.71 -0.20 -0.07
C GLY A 423 -31.03 -0.98 -0.16
N ASN A 424 -30.96 -2.31 -0.28
CA ASN A 424 -32.13 -3.17 -0.32
C ASN A 424 -32.91 -3.16 1.01
N ARG A 425 -32.23 -3.16 2.17
CA ARG A 425 -32.90 -3.04 3.47
C ARG A 425 -33.64 -1.71 3.64
N THR A 426 -33.07 -0.63 3.10
CA THR A 426 -33.68 0.71 3.16
C THR A 426 -34.92 0.79 2.28
N MET A 427 -34.87 0.25 1.05
CA MET A 427 -36.02 0.18 0.13
C MET A 427 -37.16 -0.69 0.68
N VAL A 428 -36.86 -1.83 1.31
CA VAL A 428 -37.88 -2.69 1.91
C VAL A 428 -38.60 -1.97 3.06
N SER A 429 -37.89 -1.15 3.85
CA SER A 429 -38.50 -0.34 4.92
C SER A 429 -39.35 0.83 4.40
N SER A 430 -39.04 1.38 3.21
CA SER A 430 -39.81 2.49 2.62
C SER A 430 -41.04 2.03 1.82
N VAL A 431 -41.15 0.73 1.49
CA VAL A 431 -42.32 0.14 0.83
C VAL A 431 -43.32 -0.43 1.85
N SER A 432 -42.98 -0.38 3.15
CA SER A 432 -43.83 -0.86 4.26
C SER A 432 -44.43 0.26 5.13
N LEU A 433 -44.45 1.50 4.60
CA LEU A 433 -45.25 2.63 5.08
C LEU A 433 -46.20 3.05 3.96
#